data_AF-A0A973FTP7-F1
#
_entry.id   AF-A0A973FTP7-F1
#
_cell.length_a   1.000
_cell.length_b   1.000
_cell.length_c   1.000
_cell.angle_alpha   90.00
_cell.angle_beta   90.00
_cell.angle_gamma   90.00
#
_symmetry.space_group_name_H-M   'P 1'
#
loop_
_entity.id
_entity.type
_entity.pdbx_description
1 polymer ?
#
loop_
_entity_poly.entity_id
_entity_poly.type
_entity_poly.pdbx_seq_one_letter_code
_entity_poly.pdbx_strand_id
1 'polypeptide(L)'
;MHGRTPDSHQAQALQVLHQHFTQRAAPFSGGLLVLPTGGGKTFTALRFLCRGPLSQGFKVLWLAHTHHLLEQAFKNLASEVGQIG
;
A
#
# COMPACT_ATOMS: atom_id res chain seq x y z
N MET A 1 12.79 4.62 -15.86
CA MET A 1 13.01 3.49 -14.94
C MET A 1 11.73 2.70 -14.83
N HIS A 2 11.76 1.39 -15.09
CA HIS A 2 10.55 0.53 -15.12
C HIS A 2 10.10 0.20 -13.70
N GLY A 3 8.85 0.54 -13.35
CA GLY A 3 8.27 0.17 -12.07
C GLY A 3 8.08 -1.33 -11.93
N ARG A 4 8.26 -1.88 -10.72
CA ARG A 4 8.00 -3.30 -10.45
C ARG A 4 6.55 -3.64 -10.78
N THR A 5 6.33 -4.71 -11.54
CA THR A 5 4.99 -5.25 -11.79
C THR A 5 4.57 -6.11 -10.60
N PRO A 6 3.35 -5.97 -10.06
CA PRO A 6 2.87 -6.83 -8.98
C PRO A 6 2.76 -8.29 -9.43
N ASP A 7 3.10 -9.22 -8.55
CA ASP A 7 2.77 -10.64 -8.73
C ASP A 7 1.24 -10.85 -8.70
N SER A 8 0.75 -12.01 -9.15
CA SER A 8 -0.69 -12.31 -9.25
C SER A 8 -1.44 -12.12 -7.92
N HIS A 9 -0.88 -12.61 -6.81
CA HIS A 9 -1.48 -12.45 -5.47
C HIS A 9 -1.45 -11.00 -5.00
N GLN A 10 -0.44 -10.21 -5.38
CA GLN A 10 -0.35 -8.79 -5.05
C GLN A 10 -1.37 -7.99 -5.89
N ALA A 11 -1.52 -8.30 -7.18
CA ALA A 11 -2.51 -7.68 -8.05
C ALA A 11 -3.93 -7.93 -7.52
N GLN A 12 -4.23 -9.17 -7.11
CA GLN A 12 -5.51 -9.51 -6.49
C GLN A 12 -5.73 -8.74 -5.19
N ALA A 13 -4.72 -8.67 -4.31
CA ALA A 13 -4.81 -7.91 -3.07
C ALA A 13 -5.04 -6.41 -3.33
N LEU A 14 -4.34 -5.82 -4.30
CA LEU A 14 -4.53 -4.42 -4.71
C LEU A 14 -5.95 -4.16 -5.22
N GLN A 15 -6.51 -5.07 -6.02
CA GLN A 15 -7.88 -4.96 -6.51
C GLN A 15 -8.88 -4.93 -5.35
N VAL A 16 -8.77 -5.87 -4.40
CA VAL A 16 -9.68 -5.95 -3.24
C VAL A 16 -9.55 -4.73 -2.34
N LEU A 17 -8.33 -4.25 -2.07
CA LEU A 17 -8.09 -3.03 -1.30
C LEU A 17 -8.70 -1.80 -1.98
N HIS A 18 -8.56 -1.69 -3.31
CA HIS A 18 -9.12 -0.58 -4.07
C HIS A 18 -10.66 -0.60 -4.08
N GLN A 19 -11.27 -1.78 -4.25
CA GLN A 19 -12.72 -1.95 -4.16
C GLN A 19 -13.23 -1.57 -2.76
N HIS A 20 -12.59 -2.06 -1.70
CA HIS A 20 -12.95 -1.71 -0.32
C HIS A 20 -12.83 -0.20 -0.06
N PHE A 21 -11.78 0.44 -0.57
CA PHE A 21 -11.57 1.88 -0.40
C PHE A 21 -12.58 2.75 -1.16
N THR A 22 -12.98 2.34 -2.38
CA THR A 22 -13.92 3.09 -3.22
C THR A 22 -15.38 2.87 -2.81
N GLN A 23 -15.72 1.68 -2.32
CA GLN A 23 -17.08 1.30 -1.91
C GLN A 23 -17.36 1.57 -0.43
N ARG A 24 -16.69 2.57 0.18
CA ARG A 24 -16.87 2.93 1.59
C ARG A 24 -18.34 3.22 1.93
N ALA A 25 -19.06 2.19 2.36
CA ALA A 25 -20.49 2.25 2.64
C ALA A 25 -20.83 2.92 3.97
N ALA A 26 -19.83 3.05 4.86
CA ALA A 26 -19.99 3.65 6.19
C ALA A 26 -18.73 4.40 6.63
N PRO A 27 -18.86 5.44 7.47
CA PRO A 27 -17.71 6.02 8.17
C PRO A 27 -17.01 4.94 9.02
N PHE A 28 -15.69 5.05 9.18
CA PHE A 28 -14.84 4.14 9.98
C PHE A 28 -14.67 2.71 9.43
N SER A 29 -14.56 2.53 8.11
CA SER A 29 -14.19 1.25 7.50
C SER A 29 -12.75 0.81 7.82
N GLY A 30 -12.54 -0.47 8.16
CA GLY A 30 -11.22 -1.06 8.38
C GLY A 30 -11.02 -2.37 7.61
N GLY A 31 -9.76 -2.79 7.44
CA GLY A 31 -9.41 -4.03 6.75
C GLY A 31 -8.04 -4.56 7.18
N LEU A 32 -7.79 -5.85 6.93
CA LEU A 32 -6.55 -6.54 7.26
C LEU A 32 -5.93 -7.18 6.02
N LEU A 33 -4.75 -6.71 5.62
CA LEU A 33 -3.95 -7.31 4.54
C LEU A 33 -2.97 -8.33 5.14
N VAL A 34 -3.17 -9.62 4.86
CA VAL A 34 -2.27 -10.69 5.28
C VAL A 34 -1.54 -11.26 4.08
N LEU A 35 -0.21 -11.12 4.04
CA LEU A 35 0.65 -11.82 3.08
C LEU A 35 1.84 -12.45 3.85
N PRO A 36 2.35 -13.61 3.40
CA PRO A 36 3.48 -14.27 4.08
C PRO A 36 4.75 -13.42 4.04
N THR A 37 5.74 -13.75 4.86
CA THR A 37 7.08 -13.13 4.78
C THR A 37 7.67 -13.37 3.39
N GLY A 38 8.32 -12.36 2.81
CA GLY A 38 8.74 -12.38 1.40
C GLY A 38 7.62 -12.13 0.37
N GLY A 39 6.34 -12.27 0.74
CA GLY A 39 5.20 -12.11 -0.18
C GLY A 39 4.89 -10.68 -0.64
N GLY A 40 5.70 -9.69 -0.23
CA GLY A 40 5.57 -8.31 -0.70
C GLY A 40 4.59 -7.43 0.08
N LYS A 41 4.28 -7.73 1.35
CA LYS A 41 3.40 -6.91 2.23
C LYS A 41 3.60 -5.40 2.10
N THR A 42 4.84 -4.95 2.30
CA THR A 42 5.18 -3.52 2.29
C THR A 42 4.97 -2.90 0.91
N PHE A 43 5.36 -3.61 -0.16
CA PHE A 43 5.14 -3.16 -1.53
C PHE A 43 3.64 -3.04 -1.85
N THR A 44 2.85 -4.08 -1.58
CA THR A 44 1.41 -4.09 -1.83
C THR A 44 0.70 -2.97 -1.08
N ALA A 45 1.02 -2.78 0.20
CA ALA A 45 0.43 -1.72 1.02
C ALA A 45 0.80 -0.32 0.50
N LEU A 46 2.08 -0.05 0.24
CA LEU A 46 2.53 1.26 -0.24
C LEU A 46 1.97 1.58 -1.63
N ARG A 47 1.89 0.60 -2.52
CA ARG A 47 1.32 0.81 -3.86
C ARG A 47 -0.18 1.11 -3.80
N PHE A 48 -0.93 0.43 -2.94
CA PHE A 48 -2.33 0.79 -2.66
C PHE A 48 -2.45 2.22 -2.12
N LEU A 49 -1.64 2.57 -1.12
CA LEU A 49 -1.67 3.89 -0.51
C LEU A 49 -1.34 5.00 -1.52
N CYS A 50 -0.27 4.83 -2.32
CA CYS A 50 0.19 5.82 -3.30
C CYS A 50 -0.79 5.99 -4.45
N ARG A 51 -1.36 4.91 -4.99
CA ARG A 51 -2.30 4.94 -6.14
C ARG A 51 -3.76 5.12 -5.75
N GLY A 52 -4.06 5.28 -4.46
CA GLY A 52 -5.42 5.42 -3.93
C GLY A 52 -5.50 6.58 -2.95
N PRO A 53 -5.51 6.32 -1.62
CA PRO A 53 -5.69 7.36 -0.61
C PRO A 53 -4.77 8.58 -0.77
N LEU A 54 -3.46 8.40 -0.94
CA LEU A 54 -2.52 9.52 -1.03
C LEU A 54 -2.75 10.36 -2.27
N SER A 55 -2.94 9.74 -3.44
CA SER A 55 -3.24 10.46 -4.69
C SER A 55 -4.58 11.20 -4.64
N GLN A 56 -5.47 10.84 -3.73
CA GLN A 56 -6.75 11.50 -3.49
C GLN A 56 -6.71 12.51 -2.32
N GLY A 57 -5.51 12.85 -1.82
CA GLY A 57 -5.32 13.87 -0.78
C GLY A 57 -5.55 13.39 0.66
N PHE A 58 -5.75 12.09 0.89
CA PHE A 58 -5.86 11.56 2.25
C PHE A 58 -4.49 11.55 2.95
N LYS A 59 -4.49 11.83 4.25
CA LYS A 59 -3.31 11.67 5.12
C LYS A 59 -3.18 10.22 5.58
N VAL A 60 -1.94 9.71 5.61
CA VAL A 60 -1.62 8.34 6.03
C VAL A 60 -0.70 8.37 7.26
N LEU A 61 -1.05 7.60 8.28
CA LEU A 61 -0.20 7.33 9.45
C LEU A 61 0.29 5.89 9.37
N TRP A 62 1.61 5.69 9.26
CA TRP A 62 2.24 4.37 9.22
C TRP A 62 2.91 4.07 10.55
N LEU A 63 2.45 3.02 11.25
CA LEU A 63 2.96 2.64 12.56
C LEU A 63 3.70 1.31 12.46
N ALA A 64 4.87 1.21 13.10
CA ALA A 64 5.61 -0.02 13.25
C ALA A 64 6.34 -0.03 14.60
N HIS A 65 6.59 -1.22 15.14
CA HIS A 65 7.17 -1.37 16.48
C HIS A 65 8.69 -1.10 16.54
N THR A 66 9.38 -0.95 15.40
CA THR A 66 10.84 -0.78 15.34
C THR A 66 11.24 0.23 14.27
N HIS A 67 12.30 0.98 14.55
CA HIS A 67 12.89 1.94 13.61
C HIS A 67 13.30 1.30 12.28
N HIS A 68 13.86 0.09 12.32
CA HIS A 68 14.24 -0.64 11.12
C HIS A 68 13.06 -0.89 10.16
N LEU A 69 11.87 -1.23 10.68
CA LEU A 69 10.68 -1.41 9.84
C LEU A 69 10.18 -0.09 9.25
N LEU A 70 10.29 1.01 10.01
CA LEU A 70 9.97 2.35 9.50
C LEU A 70 10.92 2.76 8.37
N GLU A 71 12.23 2.52 8.51
CA GLU A 71 13.20 2.77 7.46
C GLU A 71 12.93 1.95 6.19
N GLN A 72 12.56 0.68 6.34
CA GLN A 72 12.20 -0.17 5.21
C GLN A 72 10.96 0.36 4.47
N ALA A 73 9.93 0.80 5.20
CA ALA A 73 8.76 1.42 4.60
C ALA A 73 9.13 2.73 3.89
N PHE A 74 9.95 3.57 4.50
CA PHE A 74 10.41 4.84 3.94
C PHE A 74 11.21 4.66 2.63
N LYS A 75 12.18 3.73 2.61
CA LYS A 75 12.97 3.42 1.42
C LYS A 75 12.09 2.89 0.28
N ASN A 76 11.12 2.03 0.60
CA ASN A 76 10.17 1.54 -0.40
C ASN A 76 9.23 2.64 -0.90
N LEU A 77 8.78 3.54 -0.02
CA LEU A 77 7.89 4.65 -0.39
C LEU A 77 8.53 5.54 -1.46
N ALA A 78 9.81 5.89 -1.31
CA ALA A 78 10.53 6.69 -2.30
C ALA A 78 10.50 6.07 -3.71
N SER A 79 10.57 4.73 -3.79
CA SER A 79 10.51 4.01 -5.07
C SER A 79 9.11 3.99 -5.72
N GLU A 80 8.05 4.10 -4.91
CA GLU A 80 6.66 4.14 -5.39
C GLU A 80 6.21 5.57 -5.71
N VAL A 81 6.63 6.57 -4.92
CA VAL A 81 6.27 7.99 -5.13
C VAL A 81 6.83 8.53 -6.44
N GLY A 82 8.03 8.11 -6.84
CA GLY A 82 8.60 8.45 -8.15
C GLY A 82 7.80 7.94 -9.35
N GLN A 83 6.72 7.19 -9.14
CA GLN A 83 5.80 6.69 -10.17
C GLN A 83 4.38 7.25 -10.04
N ILE A 84 4.17 8.25 -9.17
CA ILE A 84 2.93 9.03 -9.14
C ILE A 84 3.04 10.06 -10.26
N GLY A 85 2.55 9.69 -11.44
CA GLY A 85 2.33 10.57 -12.59
C GLY A 85 0.85 10.59 -12.93
#